data_AF-C3X1Y1-F1
#
_entry.id   AF-C3X1Y1-F1
#
_cell.length_a   1.000
_cell.length_b   1.000
_cell.length_c   1.000
_cell.angle_alpha   90.00
_cell.angle_beta   90.00
_cell.angle_gamma   90.00
#
_symmetry.space_group_name_H-M   'P 1'
#
loop_
_entity.id
_entity.type
_entity.pdbx_description
1 polymer ?
#
loop_
_entity_poly.entity_id
_entity_poly.type
_entity_poly.pdbx_seq_one_letter_code
_entity_poly.pdbx_strand_id
1 'polypeptide(L)'
;MIGKQITKPVSDWGDYTQTAIWCNDNRAVIEDKGDWYEVVALPEPPKPTLDEARAGKLVELNAAFATASANAHCRSSLGFEINADEIANRNIEGLTLVLQPGESTLFRAYDNTFHEVTREQLETMRKEIVVNSQKLYQAKWTLEAAITAAETVEALDTIALSAEALGELARGLKETTAGETDGQTE
;
A
#
# COMPACT_ATOMS: atom_id res chain seq x y z
N MET A 1 -8.50 -32.13 20.52
CA MET A 1 -7.99 -31.94 21.88
C MET A 1 -8.88 -31.03 22.71
N ILE A 2 -9.61 -30.07 22.12
CA ILE A 2 -10.72 -29.38 22.83
C ILE A 2 -11.67 -30.39 23.50
N GLY A 3 -12.08 -30.09 24.73
CA GLY A 3 -12.92 -30.93 25.59
C GLY A 3 -12.16 -32.07 26.30
N LYS A 4 -10.86 -32.24 26.05
CA LYS A 4 -10.05 -33.25 26.76
C LYS A 4 -9.96 -32.88 28.24
N GLN A 5 -10.29 -33.84 29.11
CA GLN A 5 -10.17 -33.69 30.55
C GLN A 5 -8.91 -34.41 31.06
N ILE A 6 -8.22 -33.80 32.03
CA ILE A 6 -7.06 -34.35 32.74
C ILE A 6 -7.40 -34.37 34.22
N THR A 7 -7.61 -35.55 34.79
CA THR A 7 -8.00 -35.73 36.20
C THR A 7 -6.91 -35.27 37.17
N LYS A 8 -7.31 -34.71 38.32
CA LYS A 8 -6.37 -34.31 39.38
C LYS A 8 -6.30 -35.38 40.50
N PRO A 9 -5.13 -35.61 41.12
CA PRO A 9 -3.83 -35.04 40.76
C PRO A 9 -3.32 -35.60 39.43
N VAL A 10 -2.56 -34.80 38.68
CA VAL A 10 -1.99 -35.24 37.39
C VAL A 10 -1.04 -36.41 37.63
N SER A 11 -1.40 -37.57 37.11
CA SER A 11 -0.60 -38.79 37.20
C SER A 11 0.32 -38.98 35.99
N ASP A 12 -0.09 -38.49 34.81
CA ASP A 12 0.67 -38.53 33.57
C ASP A 12 1.08 -37.11 33.13
N TRP A 13 2.28 -36.72 33.52
CA TRP A 13 2.85 -35.43 33.14
C TRP A 13 3.28 -35.38 31.67
N GLY A 14 3.56 -36.52 31.03
CA GLY A 14 3.90 -36.56 29.61
C GLY A 14 2.70 -36.19 28.74
N ASP A 15 1.55 -36.77 29.05
CA ASP A 15 0.28 -36.45 28.39
C ASP A 15 -0.15 -34.99 28.65
N TYR A 16 0.05 -34.49 29.88
CA TYR A 16 -0.19 -33.08 30.20
C TYR A 16 0.69 -32.15 29.34
N THR A 17 2.00 -32.42 29.26
CA THR A 17 2.93 -31.60 28.46
C THR A 17 2.57 -31.61 26.98
N GLN A 18 2.24 -32.77 26.40
CA GLN A 18 1.83 -32.85 25.01
C GLN A 18 0.51 -32.09 24.76
N THR A 19 -0.39 -32.12 25.73
CA THR A 19 -1.63 -31.35 25.68
C THR A 19 -1.37 -29.85 25.70
N ALA A 20 -0.46 -29.38 26.56
CA ALA A 20 -0.07 -27.97 26.59
C ALA A 20 0.59 -27.50 25.28
N ILE A 21 1.47 -28.31 24.68
CA ILE A 21 2.09 -28.00 23.38
C ILE A 21 1.01 -27.86 22.31
N TRP A 22 0.09 -28.82 22.24
CA TRP A 22 -1.02 -28.75 21.28
C TRP A 22 -1.87 -27.48 21.49
N CYS A 23 -2.15 -27.10 22.74
CA CYS A 23 -2.90 -25.90 23.05
C CYS A 23 -2.24 -24.62 22.51
N ASN A 24 -0.91 -24.51 22.64
CA ASN A 24 -0.15 -23.37 22.14
C ASN A 24 -0.29 -23.21 20.61
N ASP A 25 -0.34 -24.32 19.87
CA ASP A 25 -0.44 -24.31 18.41
C ASP A 25 -1.89 -24.15 17.90
N ASN A 26 -2.90 -24.35 18.75
CA ASN A 26 -4.31 -24.49 18.33
C ASN A 26 -5.27 -23.50 19.01
N ARG A 27 -4.76 -22.36 19.52
CA ARG A 27 -5.56 -21.34 20.22
C ARG A 27 -6.43 -21.96 21.32
N ALA A 28 -5.85 -22.80 22.16
CA ALA A 28 -6.55 -23.42 23.27
C ALA A 28 -5.81 -23.18 24.58
N VAL A 29 -6.47 -23.44 25.70
CA VAL A 29 -5.89 -23.35 27.03
C VAL A 29 -6.37 -24.52 27.87
N ILE A 30 -5.53 -24.95 28.82
CA ILE A 30 -5.92 -25.93 29.84
C ILE A 30 -6.50 -25.15 31.02
N GLU A 31 -7.83 -25.19 31.19
CA GLU A 31 -8.57 -24.50 32.24
C GLU A 31 -8.80 -25.44 33.44
N ASP A 32 -8.71 -24.91 34.67
CA ASP A 32 -9.03 -25.68 35.89
C ASP A 32 -10.55 -25.70 36.14
N LYS A 33 -11.14 -26.89 36.18
CA LYS A 33 -12.57 -27.10 36.45
C LYS A 33 -12.84 -27.60 37.88
N GLY A 34 -11.84 -27.58 38.76
CA GLY A 34 -11.92 -28.10 40.12
C GLY A 34 -11.27 -29.46 40.23
N ASP A 35 -12.05 -30.53 39.96
CA ASP A 35 -11.61 -31.93 40.09
C ASP A 35 -10.76 -32.42 38.90
N TRP A 36 -10.80 -31.71 37.78
CA TRP A 36 -10.01 -31.97 36.57
C TRP A 36 -9.60 -30.66 35.88
N TYR A 37 -8.64 -30.75 34.99
CA TYR A 37 -8.36 -29.73 33.99
C TYR A 37 -9.06 -30.05 32.68
N GLU A 38 -9.48 -29.05 31.92
CA GLU A 38 -10.11 -29.23 30.62
C GLU A 38 -9.45 -28.36 29.55
N VAL A 39 -9.18 -28.94 28.39
CA VAL A 39 -8.74 -28.17 27.22
C VAL A 39 -9.94 -27.41 26.66
N VAL A 40 -9.93 -26.09 26.77
CA VAL A 40 -10.95 -25.22 26.21
C VAL A 40 -10.38 -24.38 25.09
N ALA A 41 -11.20 -24.07 24.09
CA ALA A 41 -10.79 -23.17 23.01
C ALA A 41 -10.72 -21.74 23.57
N LEU A 42 -9.68 -21.00 23.21
CA LEU A 42 -9.69 -19.55 23.41
C LEU A 42 -10.77 -18.95 22.51
N PRO A 43 -11.47 -17.91 22.96
CA PRO A 43 -12.42 -17.22 22.10
C PRO A 43 -11.69 -16.69 20.85
N GLU A 44 -12.36 -16.76 19.71
CA GLU A 44 -11.94 -16.00 18.54
C GLU A 44 -11.90 -14.52 18.93
N PRO A 45 -10.88 -13.77 18.47
CA PRO A 45 -10.91 -12.33 18.67
C PRO A 45 -12.17 -11.79 17.99
N PRO A 46 -12.79 -10.73 18.54
CA PRO A 46 -13.92 -10.11 17.88
C PRO A 46 -13.50 -9.71 16.46
N LYS A 47 -14.37 -9.99 15.49
CA LYS A 47 -14.18 -9.48 14.13
C LYS A 47 -14.13 -7.95 14.21
N PRO A 48 -13.28 -7.29 13.41
CA PRO A 48 -13.24 -5.83 13.37
C PRO A 48 -14.62 -5.31 12.99
N THR A 49 -15.00 -4.20 13.63
CA THR A 49 -16.13 -3.40 13.19
C THR A 49 -15.84 -2.83 11.79
N LEU A 50 -16.88 -2.40 11.07
CA LEU A 50 -16.71 -1.76 9.77
C LEU A 50 -15.77 -0.55 9.84
N ASP A 51 -15.86 0.24 10.91
CA ASP A 51 -15.03 1.43 11.09
C ASP A 51 -13.56 1.09 11.33
N GLU A 52 -13.28 0.05 12.14
CA GLU A 52 -11.92 -0.45 12.34
C GLU A 52 -11.33 -1.03 11.05
N ALA A 53 -12.12 -1.80 10.29
CA ALA A 53 -11.71 -2.33 9.00
C ALA A 53 -11.42 -1.21 7.99
N ARG A 54 -12.26 -0.17 7.95
CA ARG A 54 -12.09 1.01 7.09
C ARG A 54 -10.81 1.77 7.45
N ALA A 55 -10.56 2.00 8.73
CA ALA A 55 -9.33 2.64 9.20
C ALA A 55 -8.09 1.82 8.80
N GLY A 56 -8.14 0.48 8.93
CA GLY A 56 -7.08 -0.42 8.46
C GLY A 56 -6.82 -0.29 6.96
N LYS A 57 -7.87 -0.25 6.14
CA LYS A 57 -7.76 -0.08 4.68
C LYS A 57 -7.17 1.27 4.28
N LEU A 58 -7.49 2.36 5.00
CA LEU A 58 -6.87 3.67 4.75
C LEU A 58 -5.37 3.66 5.07
N VAL A 59 -4.94 2.93 6.11
CA VAL A 59 -3.51 2.74 6.40
C VAL A 59 -2.81 1.94 5.30
N GLU A 60 -3.41 0.85 4.85
CA GLU A 60 -2.91 0.03 3.74
C GLU A 60 -2.77 0.86 2.45
N LEU A 61 -3.79 1.67 2.12
CA LEU A 61 -3.76 2.57 0.97
C LEU A 61 -2.63 3.59 1.07
N ASN A 62 -2.41 4.20 2.24
CA ASN A 62 -1.32 5.16 2.42
C ASN A 62 0.06 4.50 2.25
N ALA A 63 0.24 3.28 2.74
CA ALA A 63 1.49 2.53 2.56
C ALA A 63 1.72 2.16 1.08
N ALA A 64 0.67 1.69 0.39
CA ALA A 64 0.71 1.38 -1.03
C ALA A 64 1.03 2.62 -1.87
N PHE A 65 0.40 3.76 -1.57
CA PHE A 65 0.66 5.03 -2.23
C PHE A 65 2.10 5.50 -2.02
N ALA A 66 2.61 5.47 -0.78
CA ALA A 66 3.99 5.87 -0.49
C ALA A 66 5.00 5.04 -1.30
N THR A 67 4.74 3.73 -1.43
CA THR A 67 5.55 2.83 -2.24
C THR A 67 5.45 3.15 -3.73
N ALA A 68 4.25 3.39 -4.25
CA ALA A 68 4.02 3.74 -5.65
C ALA A 68 4.70 5.08 -6.02
N SER A 69 4.58 6.09 -5.16
CA SER A 69 5.18 7.41 -5.40
C SER A 69 6.71 7.39 -5.31
N ALA A 70 7.27 6.61 -4.38
CA ALA A 70 8.72 6.51 -4.21
C ALA A 70 9.41 5.75 -5.34
N ASN A 71 8.70 4.87 -6.04
CA ASN A 71 9.21 4.08 -7.17
C ASN A 71 8.57 4.48 -8.49
N ALA A 72 7.96 5.67 -8.55
CA ALA A 72 7.22 6.12 -9.72
C ALA A 72 8.16 6.25 -10.92
N HIS A 73 7.67 5.83 -12.10
CA HIS A 73 8.33 6.04 -13.38
C HIS A 73 7.28 6.24 -14.47
N CYS A 74 7.68 6.86 -15.57
CA CYS A 74 6.79 7.05 -16.72
C CYS A 74 7.56 7.07 -18.04
N ARG A 75 6.84 6.77 -19.14
CA ARG A 75 7.35 6.92 -20.49
C ARG A 75 7.40 8.40 -20.86
N SER A 76 8.59 8.92 -21.10
CA SER A 76 8.74 10.27 -21.64
C SER A 76 8.39 10.31 -23.13
N SER A 77 7.83 11.42 -23.59
CA SER A 77 7.67 11.75 -25.01
C SER A 77 8.99 11.80 -25.77
N LEU A 78 10.13 11.90 -25.06
CA LEU A 78 11.48 11.79 -25.63
C LEU A 78 11.87 10.35 -26.02
N GLY A 79 11.01 9.37 -25.74
CA GLY A 79 11.15 8.00 -26.25
C GLY A 79 11.79 7.00 -25.30
N PHE A 80 12.06 7.35 -24.04
CA PHE A 80 12.63 6.47 -23.01
C PHE A 80 11.88 6.60 -21.67
N GLU A 81 12.06 5.61 -20.78
CA GLU A 81 11.48 5.63 -19.43
C GLU A 81 12.31 6.50 -18.48
N ILE A 82 11.63 7.28 -17.64
CA ILE A 82 12.25 8.16 -16.64
C ILE A 82 11.72 7.85 -15.25
N ASN A 83 12.57 8.03 -14.24
CA ASN A 83 12.09 8.10 -12.85
C ASN A 83 11.16 9.32 -12.70
N ALA A 84 10.08 9.14 -11.96
CA ALA A 84 9.02 10.13 -11.75
C ALA A 84 8.67 10.31 -10.26
N ASP A 85 9.64 10.03 -9.37
CA ASP A 85 9.56 10.34 -7.94
C ASP A 85 9.99 11.79 -7.64
N GLU A 86 9.86 12.20 -6.37
CA GLU A 86 10.21 13.55 -5.90
C GLU A 86 11.70 13.88 -6.10
N ILE A 87 12.58 12.88 -5.96
CA ILE A 87 14.03 13.06 -6.13
C ILE A 87 14.32 13.34 -7.61
N ALA A 88 13.71 12.59 -8.53
CA ALA A 88 13.83 12.81 -9.97
C ALA A 88 13.34 14.21 -10.37
N ASN A 89 12.18 14.64 -9.86
CA ASN A 89 11.65 15.98 -10.11
C ASN A 89 12.63 17.08 -9.65
N ARG A 90 13.17 16.96 -8.42
CA ARG A 90 14.15 17.91 -7.87
C ARG A 90 15.46 17.92 -8.66
N ASN A 91 15.94 16.75 -9.08
CA ASN A 91 17.17 16.64 -9.87
C ASN A 91 17.02 17.32 -11.23
N ILE A 92 15.89 17.09 -11.92
CA ILE A 92 15.59 17.75 -13.20
C ILE A 92 15.46 19.27 -13.02
N GLU A 93 14.82 19.73 -11.95
CA GLU A 93 14.73 21.15 -11.61
C GLU A 93 16.11 21.79 -11.40
N GLY A 94 16.99 21.12 -10.64
CA GLY A 94 18.36 21.56 -10.43
C GLY A 94 19.19 21.64 -11.72
N LEU A 95 19.07 20.64 -12.61
CA LEU A 95 19.73 20.66 -13.92
C LEU A 95 19.20 21.80 -14.81
N THR A 96 17.88 21.97 -14.85
CA THR A 96 17.23 23.03 -15.65
C THR A 96 17.66 24.42 -15.19
N LEU A 97 17.90 24.61 -13.88
CA LEU A 97 18.33 25.89 -13.32
C LEU A 97 19.74 26.29 -13.77
N VAL A 98 20.65 25.32 -13.96
CA VAL A 98 22.07 25.61 -14.27
C VAL A 98 22.39 25.58 -15.75
N LEU A 99 21.62 24.84 -16.56
CA LEU A 99 21.82 24.76 -18.02
C LEU A 99 21.34 26.05 -18.71
N GLN A 100 22.14 26.56 -19.63
CA GLN A 100 21.73 27.64 -20.54
C GLN A 100 20.94 27.10 -21.75
N PRO A 101 20.15 27.95 -22.42
CA PRO A 101 19.48 27.55 -23.67
C PRO A 101 20.48 27.03 -24.70
N GLY A 102 20.18 25.86 -25.28
CA GLY A 102 21.06 25.19 -26.25
C GLY A 102 22.17 24.33 -25.64
N GLU A 103 22.35 24.33 -24.32
CA GLU A 103 23.25 23.39 -23.64
C GLU A 103 22.57 22.03 -23.41
N SER A 104 23.40 20.99 -23.32
CA SER A 104 23.00 19.62 -23.03
C SER A 104 23.76 19.05 -21.83
N THR A 105 23.20 18.00 -21.25
CA THR A 105 23.84 17.20 -20.19
C THR A 105 23.56 15.72 -20.40
N LEU A 106 24.36 14.85 -19.79
CA LEU A 106 24.06 13.43 -19.69
C LEU A 106 23.04 13.18 -18.58
N PHE A 107 21.89 12.66 -18.96
CA PHE A 107 20.84 12.21 -18.08
C PHE A 107 20.82 10.69 -18.00
N ARG A 108 20.66 10.14 -16.79
CA ARG A 108 20.54 8.69 -16.58
C ARG A 108 19.07 8.30 -16.52
N ALA A 109 18.61 7.53 -17.50
CA ALA A 109 17.24 7.02 -17.60
C ALA A 109 16.92 5.97 -16.52
N TYR A 110 15.65 5.56 -16.47
CA TYR A 110 15.16 4.56 -15.51
C TYR A 110 15.92 3.24 -15.59
N ASP A 111 16.25 2.79 -16.81
CA ASP A 111 17.00 1.56 -17.09
C ASP A 111 18.52 1.69 -16.88
N ASN A 112 18.97 2.81 -16.31
CA ASN A 112 20.37 3.19 -16.11
C ASN A 112 21.18 3.48 -17.38
N THR A 113 20.54 3.55 -18.55
CA THR A 113 21.22 4.05 -19.76
C THR A 113 21.38 5.58 -19.71
N PHE A 114 22.35 6.10 -20.48
CA PHE A 114 22.61 7.53 -20.54
C PHE A 114 22.07 8.13 -21.85
N HIS A 115 21.38 9.26 -21.73
CA HIS A 115 20.85 10.05 -22.83
C HIS A 115 21.39 11.48 -22.73
N GLU A 116 21.84 12.03 -23.85
CA GLU A 116 22.12 13.47 -23.94
C GLU A 116 20.79 14.21 -24.07
N VAL A 117 20.52 15.13 -23.14
CA VAL A 117 19.27 15.91 -23.10
C VAL A 117 19.55 17.40 -22.99
N THR A 118 18.76 18.20 -23.70
CA THR A 118 18.81 19.67 -23.59
C THR A 118 18.02 20.19 -22.40
N ARG A 119 18.19 21.46 -22.06
CA ARG A 119 17.36 22.16 -21.09
C ARG A 119 15.85 22.05 -21.38
N GLU A 120 15.43 22.24 -22.62
CA GLU A 120 14.01 22.20 -23.02
C GLU A 120 13.43 20.78 -22.90
N GLN A 121 14.27 19.77 -23.12
CA GLN A 121 13.92 18.36 -22.92
C GLN A 121 13.77 18.03 -21.43
N LEU A 122 14.63 18.57 -20.56
CA LEU A 122 14.46 18.48 -19.10
C LEU A 122 13.15 19.13 -18.64
N GLU A 123 12.80 20.31 -19.17
CA GLU A 123 11.51 20.97 -18.87
C GLU A 123 10.30 20.14 -19.32
N THR A 124 10.41 19.45 -20.46
CA THR A 124 9.40 18.50 -20.94
C THR A 124 9.25 17.33 -19.97
N MET A 125 10.34 16.65 -19.62
CA MET A 125 10.33 15.54 -18.67
C MET A 125 9.78 15.95 -17.30
N ARG A 126 10.10 17.16 -16.81
CA ARG A 126 9.55 17.68 -15.54
C ARG A 126 8.02 17.76 -15.58
N LYS A 127 7.44 18.25 -16.67
CA LYS A 127 5.97 18.31 -16.83
C LYS A 127 5.36 16.91 -16.79
N GLU A 128 5.99 15.94 -17.45
CA GLU A 128 5.55 14.54 -17.46
C GLU A 128 5.58 13.91 -16.06
N ILE A 129 6.64 14.17 -15.28
CA ILE A 129 6.73 13.72 -13.89
C ILE A 129 5.61 14.35 -13.03
N VAL A 130 5.34 15.64 -13.20
CA VAL A 130 4.26 16.33 -12.46
C VAL A 130 2.89 15.73 -12.82
N VAL A 131 2.63 15.49 -14.12
CA VAL A 131 1.39 14.85 -14.59
C VAL A 131 1.26 13.43 -14.02
N ASN A 132 2.33 12.64 -14.03
CA ASN A 132 2.32 11.31 -13.43
C ASN A 132 2.00 11.36 -11.92
N SER A 133 2.59 12.32 -11.20
CA SER A 133 2.33 12.53 -9.78
C SER A 133 0.87 12.88 -9.51
N GLN A 134 0.28 13.77 -10.33
CA GLN A 134 -1.15 14.11 -10.23
C GLN A 134 -2.06 12.90 -10.46
N LYS A 135 -1.75 12.06 -11.45
CA LYS A 135 -2.50 10.83 -11.72
C LYS A 135 -2.42 9.83 -10.54
N LEU A 136 -1.26 9.69 -9.90
CA LEU A 136 -1.12 8.87 -8.70
C LEU A 136 -2.00 9.38 -7.55
N TYR A 137 -2.05 10.71 -7.33
CA TYR A 137 -2.94 11.29 -6.32
C TYR A 137 -4.42 11.07 -6.64
N GLN A 138 -4.82 11.20 -7.91
CA GLN A 138 -6.19 10.93 -8.32
C GLN A 138 -6.57 9.45 -8.14
N ALA A 139 -5.66 8.53 -8.44
CA ALA A 139 -5.84 7.11 -8.17
C ALA A 139 -6.02 6.86 -6.66
N LYS A 140 -5.20 7.50 -5.83
CA LYS A 140 -5.35 7.45 -4.37
C LYS A 140 -6.73 7.93 -3.92
N TRP A 141 -7.18 9.10 -4.37
CA TRP A 141 -8.48 9.66 -4.01
C TRP A 141 -9.65 8.79 -4.47
N THR A 142 -9.54 8.17 -5.66
CA THR A 142 -10.53 7.21 -6.15
C THR A 142 -10.67 6.03 -5.19
N LEU A 143 -9.55 5.51 -4.67
CA LEU A 143 -9.55 4.43 -3.69
C LEU A 143 -10.02 4.90 -2.30
N GLU A 144 -9.68 6.12 -1.86
CA GLU A 144 -10.21 6.71 -0.62
C GLU A 144 -11.74 6.83 -0.68
N ALA A 145 -12.29 7.25 -1.82
CA ALA A 145 -13.74 7.32 -2.04
C ALA A 145 -14.39 5.92 -2.04
N ALA A 146 -13.79 4.94 -2.71
CA ALA A 146 -14.27 3.56 -2.72
C ALA A 146 -14.26 2.94 -1.32
N ILE A 147 -13.16 3.14 -0.56
CA ILE A 147 -13.05 2.70 0.83
C ILE A 147 -14.13 3.36 1.68
N THR A 148 -14.41 4.66 1.50
CA THR A 148 -15.43 5.39 2.27
C THR A 148 -16.86 4.96 1.93
N ALA A 149 -17.12 4.63 0.66
CA ALA A 149 -18.44 4.20 0.20
C ALA A 149 -18.79 2.75 0.56
N ALA A 150 -17.82 1.92 0.94
CA ALA A 150 -18.07 0.53 1.30
C ALA A 150 -18.95 0.41 2.57
N GLU A 151 -20.00 -0.41 2.49
CA GLU A 151 -20.98 -0.62 3.56
C GLU A 151 -20.73 -1.90 4.38
N THR A 152 -19.80 -2.76 3.96
CA THR A 152 -19.47 -4.01 4.65
C THR A 152 -17.96 -4.27 4.68
N VAL A 153 -17.52 -5.09 5.64
CA VAL A 153 -16.11 -5.52 5.75
C VAL A 153 -15.72 -6.34 4.52
N GLU A 154 -16.62 -7.19 4.04
CA GLU A 154 -16.39 -8.00 2.85
C GLU A 154 -16.19 -7.14 1.60
N ALA A 155 -16.92 -6.03 1.46
CA ALA A 155 -16.73 -5.09 0.36
C ALA A 155 -15.36 -4.41 0.44
N LEU A 156 -14.93 -4.01 1.64
CA LEU A 156 -13.59 -3.45 1.87
C LEU A 156 -12.48 -4.42 1.47
N ASP A 157 -12.64 -5.71 1.78
CA ASP A 157 -11.65 -6.75 1.47
C ASP A 157 -11.46 -6.97 -0.04
N THR A 158 -12.46 -6.63 -0.87
CA THR A 158 -12.34 -6.69 -2.34
C THR A 158 -11.54 -5.55 -2.94
N ILE A 159 -11.28 -4.47 -2.19
CA ILE A 159 -10.50 -3.33 -2.69
C ILE A 159 -9.02 -3.73 -2.67
N ALA A 160 -8.48 -3.97 -3.87
CA ALA A 160 -7.08 -4.29 -4.07
C ALA A 160 -6.21 -3.05 -3.83
N LEU A 161 -5.31 -3.13 -2.85
CA LEU A 161 -4.40 -2.06 -2.48
C LEU A 161 -2.95 -2.55 -2.62
N SER A 162 -2.29 -2.12 -3.69
CA SER A 162 -0.86 -2.34 -3.90
C SER A 162 -0.26 -1.19 -4.70
N ALA A 163 1.06 -1.04 -4.66
CA ALA A 163 1.73 -0.01 -5.45
C ALA A 163 1.45 -0.16 -6.96
N GLU A 164 1.41 -1.41 -7.42
CA GLU A 164 1.11 -1.79 -8.80
C GLU A 164 -0.33 -1.43 -9.17
N ALA A 165 -1.30 -1.76 -8.31
CA ALA A 165 -2.71 -1.45 -8.53
C ALA A 165 -2.95 0.08 -8.63
N LEU A 166 -2.31 0.87 -7.76
CA LEU A 166 -2.34 2.33 -7.85
C LEU A 166 -1.70 2.83 -9.16
N GLY A 167 -0.55 2.28 -9.54
CA GLY A 167 0.13 2.64 -10.78
C GLY A 167 -0.69 2.31 -12.03
N GLU A 168 -1.40 1.17 -12.04
CA GLU A 168 -2.30 0.78 -13.12
C GLU A 168 -3.51 1.72 -13.22
N LEU A 169 -4.15 2.01 -12.09
CA LEU A 169 -5.26 2.94 -12.03
C LEU A 169 -4.82 4.33 -12.53
N ALA A 170 -3.67 4.83 -12.05
CA ALA A 170 -3.12 6.11 -12.47
C ALA A 170 -2.83 6.17 -13.97
N ARG A 171 -2.28 5.10 -14.57
CA ARG A 171 -2.04 5.02 -16.02
C ARG A 171 -3.33 5.07 -16.85
N GLY A 172 -4.43 4.56 -16.31
CA GLY A 172 -5.75 4.62 -16.94
C GLY A 172 -6.42 6.00 -16.91
N LEU A 173 -5.94 6.92 -16.05
CA LEU A 173 -6.50 8.26 -15.93
C LEU A 173 -6.05 9.16 -17.08
N LYS A 174 -7.02 9.88 -17.65
CA LYS A 174 -6.76 10.94 -18.62
C LYS A 174 -6.07 12.11 -17.93
N GLU A 175 -5.25 12.84 -18.68
CA GLU A 175 -4.74 14.13 -18.20
C GLU A 175 -5.92 15.06 -17.91
N THR A 176 -5.99 15.52 -16.67
CA THR A 176 -6.93 16.57 -16.30
C THR A 176 -6.24 17.89 -16.55
N THR A 177 -6.74 18.68 -17.50
CA THR A 177 -6.36 20.09 -17.59
C THR A 177 -6.75 20.77 -16.29
N ALA A 178 -5.81 21.42 -15.62
CA ALA A 178 -6.10 22.24 -14.44
C ALA A 178 -7.18 23.27 -14.80
N GLY A 179 -8.42 23.06 -14.32
CA GLY A 179 -9.56 23.89 -14.68
C GLY A 179 -10.94 23.38 -14.25
N GLU A 180 -11.12 22.08 -13.99
CA GLU A 180 -12.40 21.55 -13.48
C GLU A 180 -12.32 21.30 -11.97
N THR A 181 -12.19 22.36 -11.19
CA THR A 181 -12.82 22.36 -9.86
C THR A 181 -14.29 22.63 -10.09
N ASP A 182 -15.07 21.56 -10.21
CA ASP A 182 -16.52 21.64 -10.19
C ASP A 182 -16.92 22.11 -8.78
N GLY A 183 -17.42 23.35 -8.72
CA GLY A 183 -17.98 23.90 -7.52
C GLY A 183 -19.29 23.17 -7.23
N GLN A 184 -19.30 22.36 -6.17
CA GLN A 184 -20.54 21.99 -5.50
C GLN A 184 -20.41 22.33 -4.02
N THR A 185 -20.66 23.60 -3.74
CA THR A 185 -21.34 24.00 -2.51
C THR A 185 -22.83 23.83 -2.72
N GLU A 186 -23.45 22.89 -2.00
CA GLU A 186 -24.79 23.04 -1.42
C GLU A 186 -24.79 22.44 -0.01
#